data_AF-A0A9C8SZK4-F1
#
_entry.id   AF-A0A9C8SZK4-F1
#
_cell.length_a   1.000
_cell.length_b   1.000
_cell.length_c   1.000
_cell.angle_alpha   90.00
_cell.angle_beta   90.00
_cell.angle_gamma   90.00
#
_symmetry.space_group_name_H-M   'P 1'
#
loop_
_entity.id
_entity.type
_entity.pdbx_description
1 polymer ?
#
loop_
_entity_poly.entity_id
_entity_poly.type
_entity_poly.pdbx_seq_one_letter_code
_entity_poly.pdbx_strand_id
1 'polypeptide(L)'
;MVDEKKAIFTIGVAAQMLGVHPRTLRIYEQEGLVKPMRKGKWRYYTMNDIKWIECLREMIHEHGISIAAVKKLLQYTPCWNITDCPFEKRKECTAFMANGLVPRRIDKERRRKVEHVDWNVA
;
A
#
# COMPACT_ATOMS: atom_id res chain seq x y z
N MET A 1 -14.41 -17.54 -8.10
CA MET A 1 -13.32 -16.53 -8.04
C MET A 1 -13.65 -15.52 -6.97
N VAL A 2 -12.72 -15.20 -6.07
CA VAL A 2 -12.92 -14.18 -5.03
C VAL A 2 -12.84 -12.80 -5.68
N ASP A 3 -13.86 -11.95 -5.49
CA ASP A 3 -13.81 -10.55 -5.92
C ASP A 3 -12.65 -9.83 -5.22
N GLU A 4 -11.67 -9.36 -6.00
CA GLU A 4 -10.43 -8.78 -5.50
C GLU A 4 -10.64 -7.49 -4.69
N LYS A 5 -11.80 -6.84 -4.81
CA LYS A 5 -12.13 -5.60 -4.11
C LYS A 5 -12.94 -5.84 -2.84
N LYS A 6 -13.46 -7.05 -2.63
CA LYS A 6 -14.28 -7.40 -1.47
C LYS A 6 -13.39 -7.67 -0.27
N ALA A 7 -13.61 -6.94 0.82
CA ALA A 7 -12.82 -7.07 2.05
C ALA A 7 -13.40 -8.20 2.90
N ILE A 8 -12.85 -9.40 2.74
CA ILE A 8 -13.36 -10.62 3.40
C ILE A 8 -12.31 -11.30 4.29
N PHE A 9 -11.03 -11.00 4.11
CA PHE A 9 -9.96 -11.68 4.85
C PHE A 9 -9.75 -11.00 6.20
N THR A 10 -9.86 -11.74 7.30
CA THR A 10 -9.48 -11.22 8.62
C THR A 10 -7.96 -11.10 8.72
N ILE A 11 -7.46 -10.38 9.73
CA ILE A 11 -6.01 -10.23 9.94
C ILE A 11 -5.28 -11.58 10.10
N GLY A 12 -5.92 -12.59 10.72
CA GLY A 12 -5.34 -13.92 10.87
C GLY A 12 -5.21 -14.64 9.53
N VAL A 13 -6.28 -14.61 8.71
CA VAL A 13 -6.28 -15.21 7.37
C VAL A 13 -5.26 -14.50 6.47
N ALA A 14 -5.26 -13.17 6.47
CA ALA A 14 -4.30 -12.38 5.70
C ALA A 14 -2.85 -12.70 6.11
N ALA A 15 -2.57 -12.79 7.41
CA ALA A 15 -1.26 -13.14 7.94
C ALA A 15 -0.81 -14.54 7.49
N GLN A 16 -1.73 -15.52 7.50
CA GLN A 16 -1.46 -16.88 7.02
C GLN A 16 -1.18 -16.91 5.52
N MET A 17 -1.99 -16.23 4.71
CA MET A 17 -1.79 -16.13 3.25
C MET A 17 -0.43 -15.54 2.88
N LEU A 18 0.02 -14.55 3.65
CA LEU A 18 1.29 -13.86 3.44
C LEU A 18 2.47 -14.56 4.13
N GLY A 19 2.24 -15.58 4.96
CA GLY A 19 3.29 -16.22 5.76
C GLY A 19 3.98 -15.24 6.72
N VAL A 20 3.23 -14.32 7.34
CA VAL A 20 3.77 -13.34 8.30
C VAL A 20 3.05 -13.40 9.64
N HIS A 21 3.67 -12.85 10.67
CA HIS A 21 3.00 -12.68 11.95
C HIS A 21 1.96 -11.53 11.88
N PRO A 22 0.77 -11.63 12.51
CA PRO A 22 -0.24 -10.57 12.49
C PRO A 22 0.25 -9.20 13.00
N ARG A 23 1.32 -9.19 13.82
CA ARG A 23 1.97 -7.94 14.27
C ARG A 23 2.57 -7.16 13.09
N THR A 24 3.13 -7.83 12.09
CA THR A 24 3.69 -7.20 10.89
C THR A 24 2.62 -6.40 10.14
N LEU A 25 1.41 -6.98 9.98
CA LEU A 25 0.29 -6.29 9.34
C LEU A 25 -0.17 -5.05 10.14
N ARG A 26 -0.13 -5.14 11.48
CA ARG A 26 -0.42 -3.98 12.34
C ARG A 26 0.63 -2.87 12.19
N ILE A 27 1.91 -3.23 12.07
CA ILE A 27 2.98 -2.26 11.83
C ILE A 27 2.75 -1.55 10.49
N TYR A 28 2.45 -2.29 9.42
CA TYR A 28 2.18 -1.67 8.10
C TYR A 28 0.93 -0.78 8.11
N GLU A 29 -0.11 -1.16 8.86
CA GLU A 29 -1.28 -0.29 9.09
C GLU A 29 -0.90 0.98 9.88
N GLN A 30 -0.16 0.84 10.98
CA GLN A 30 0.29 1.96 11.82
C GLN A 30 1.17 2.95 11.04
N GLU A 31 2.02 2.45 10.17
CA GLU A 31 2.88 3.26 9.31
C GLU A 31 2.14 3.89 8.13
N GLY A 32 0.86 3.55 7.95
CA GLY A 32 0.01 4.07 6.87
C GLY A 32 0.31 3.46 5.50
N LEU A 33 1.09 2.37 5.45
CA LEU A 33 1.41 1.64 4.23
C LEU A 33 0.26 0.74 3.78
N VAL A 34 -0.64 0.35 4.68
CA VAL A 34 -1.82 -0.47 4.39
C VAL A 34 -3.03 0.16 5.10
N LYS A 35 -4.20 0.15 4.44
CA LYS A 35 -5.45 0.65 5.02
C LYS A 35 -6.58 -0.38 4.86
N PRO A 36 -6.66 -1.37 5.76
CA PRO A 36 -7.72 -2.37 5.71
C PRO A 36 -9.08 -1.73 5.97
N MET A 37 -10.15 -2.38 5.52
CA MET A 37 -11.51 -2.00 5.90
C MET A 37 -11.74 -2.33 7.37
N ARG A 38 -12.28 -1.37 8.13
CA ARG A 38 -12.58 -1.57 9.55
C ARG A 38 -14.07 -1.71 9.78
N LYS A 39 -14.43 -2.69 10.63
CA LYS A 39 -15.77 -2.81 11.22
C LYS A 39 -15.60 -2.93 12.73
N GLY A 40 -15.60 -1.79 13.42
CA GLY A 40 -15.22 -1.69 14.82
C GLY A 40 -13.77 -2.10 15.06
N LYS A 41 -13.55 -3.12 15.91
CA LYS A 41 -12.21 -3.67 16.21
C LYS A 41 -11.66 -4.58 15.10
N TRP A 42 -12.51 -5.05 14.20
CA TRP A 42 -12.16 -6.02 13.17
C TRP A 42 -11.59 -5.34 11.93
N ARG A 43 -10.56 -5.95 11.36
CA ARG A 43 -9.90 -5.53 10.13
C ARG A 43 -10.15 -6.57 9.06
N TYR A 44 -10.59 -6.11 7.90
CA TYR A 44 -10.85 -6.90 6.73
C TYR A 44 -9.96 -6.43 5.58
N TYR A 45 -9.24 -7.37 4.99
CA TYR A 45 -8.35 -7.18 3.87
C TYR A 45 -9.05 -7.70 2.61
N THR A 46 -8.82 -7.01 1.51
CA THR A 46 -9.16 -7.41 0.16
C THR A 46 -8.02 -8.23 -0.44
N MET A 47 -8.24 -8.93 -1.56
CA MET A 47 -7.13 -9.59 -2.27
C MET A 47 -6.12 -8.55 -2.78
N ASN A 48 -6.58 -7.35 -3.14
CA ASN A 48 -5.68 -6.26 -3.51
C ASN A 48 -4.78 -5.80 -2.36
N ASP A 49 -5.28 -5.80 -1.12
CA ASP A 49 -4.45 -5.51 0.04
C ASP A 49 -3.38 -6.59 0.22
N ILE A 50 -3.71 -7.88 0.00
CA ILE A 50 -2.74 -8.98 0.07
C ILE A 50 -1.62 -8.78 -0.98
N LYS A 51 -1.99 -8.63 -2.26
CA LYS A 51 -1.03 -8.38 -3.34
C LYS A 51 -0.14 -7.16 -3.08
N TRP A 52 -0.72 -6.10 -2.54
CA TRP A 52 0.03 -4.90 -2.16
C TRP A 52 1.03 -5.16 -1.03
N ILE A 53 0.64 -5.92 -0.01
CA ILE A 53 1.54 -6.29 1.09
C ILE A 53 2.70 -7.17 0.58
N GLU A 54 2.49 -8.02 -0.42
CA GLU A 54 3.57 -8.77 -1.06
C GLU A 54 4.60 -7.83 -1.70
N CYS A 55 4.16 -6.84 -2.49
CA CYS A 55 5.06 -5.83 -3.05
C CYS A 55 5.78 -5.00 -1.98
N LEU A 56 5.09 -4.65 -0.88
CA LEU A 56 5.71 -3.97 0.26
C LEU A 56 6.84 -4.82 0.87
N ARG A 57 6.61 -6.12 0.99
CA ARG A 57 7.59 -7.05 1.56
C ARG A 57 8.78 -7.27 0.64
N GLU A 58 8.57 -7.34 -0.67
CA GLU A 58 9.64 -7.36 -1.68
C GLU A 58 10.55 -6.13 -1.51
N MET A 59 9.98 -4.92 -1.46
CA MET A 59 10.73 -3.69 -1.18
C MET A 59 11.50 -3.75 0.16
N ILE A 60 10.87 -4.23 1.23
CA ILE A 60 11.46 -4.18 2.57
C ILE A 60 12.52 -5.26 2.80
N HIS A 61 12.26 -6.49 2.36
CA HIS A 61 13.07 -7.64 2.71
C HIS A 61 14.03 -8.06 1.59
N GLU A 62 13.60 -7.99 0.33
CA GLU A 62 14.43 -8.39 -0.80
C GLU A 62 15.36 -7.25 -1.24
N HIS A 63 14.81 -6.02 -1.32
CA HIS A 63 15.61 -4.83 -1.66
C HIS A 63 16.22 -4.11 -0.45
N GLY A 64 15.93 -4.57 0.78
CA GLY A 64 16.50 -4.02 2.01
C GLY A 64 16.06 -2.58 2.33
N ILE A 65 14.94 -2.11 1.78
CA ILE A 65 14.47 -0.73 1.95
C ILE A 65 13.74 -0.61 3.29
N SER A 66 14.16 0.34 4.13
CA SER A 66 13.48 0.56 5.42
C SER A 66 12.02 1.00 5.23
N ILE A 67 11.15 0.70 6.19
CA ILE A 67 9.73 1.11 6.16
C ILE A 67 9.60 2.64 5.98
N ALA A 68 10.45 3.42 6.65
CA ALA A 68 10.48 4.87 6.51
C ALA A 68 10.85 5.32 5.08
N ALA A 69 11.84 4.67 4.48
CA ALA A 69 12.24 4.93 3.10
C ALA A 69 11.14 4.53 2.10
N VAL A 70 10.53 3.35 2.23
CA VAL A 70 9.39 2.92 1.39
C VAL A 70 8.26 3.96 1.45
N LYS A 71 7.88 4.39 2.66
CA LYS A 71 6.84 5.40 2.86
C LYS A 71 7.16 6.75 2.22
N LYS A 72 8.43 7.13 2.15
CA LYS A 72 8.89 8.37 1.51
C LYS A 72 8.94 8.22 -0.01
N LEU A 73 9.51 7.12 -0.52
CA LEU A 73 9.66 6.86 -1.95
C LEU A 73 8.31 6.76 -2.66
N LEU A 74 7.34 6.06 -2.05
CA LEU A 74 5.98 5.92 -2.60
C LEU A 74 5.21 7.24 -2.77
N GLN A 75 5.72 8.36 -2.25
CA GLN A 75 5.16 9.70 -2.50
C GLN A 75 5.59 10.28 -3.85
N TYR A 76 6.73 9.84 -4.39
CA TYR A 76 7.34 10.41 -5.59
C TYR A 76 7.40 9.43 -6.74
N THR A 77 7.46 8.14 -6.45
CA THR A 77 7.66 7.11 -7.46
C THR A 77 6.78 5.88 -7.16
N PRO A 78 6.15 5.28 -8.18
CA PRO A 78 5.38 4.06 -8.01
C PRO A 78 6.30 2.87 -7.68
N CYS A 79 5.73 1.84 -7.04
CA CYS A 79 6.50 0.65 -6.63
C CYS A 79 7.26 -0.03 -7.78
N TRP A 80 6.72 -0.05 -9.00
CA TRP A 80 7.38 -0.70 -10.14
C TRP A 80 8.66 -0.01 -10.61
N ASN A 81 8.87 1.25 -10.24
CA ASN A 81 10.15 1.94 -10.46
C ASN A 81 11.13 1.72 -9.30
N ILE A 82 10.63 1.31 -8.12
CA ILE A 82 11.48 1.05 -6.94
C ILE A 82 12.09 -0.35 -7.03
N THR A 83 11.30 -1.33 -7.47
CA THR A 83 11.68 -2.75 -7.51
C THR A 83 11.99 -3.24 -8.93
N ASP A 84 12.10 -2.35 -9.92
CA ASP A 84 12.25 -2.69 -11.34
C ASP A 84 11.25 -3.77 -11.80
N CYS A 85 9.97 -3.62 -11.41
CA CYS A 85 8.95 -4.64 -11.61
C CYS A 85 8.72 -4.90 -13.12
N PRO A 86 8.90 -6.14 -13.61
CA PRO A 86 8.76 -6.46 -15.03
C PRO A 86 7.38 -6.12 -15.57
N PHE A 87 7.32 -5.72 -16.84
CA PHE A 87 6.06 -5.34 -17.50
C PHE A 87 4.98 -6.43 -17.40
N GLU A 88 5.38 -7.70 -17.52
CA GLU A 88 4.46 -8.84 -17.43
C GLU A 88 3.77 -8.97 -16.07
N LYS A 89 4.48 -8.69 -14.97
CA LYS A 89 3.89 -8.64 -13.62
C LYS A 89 3.08 -7.34 -13.44
N ARG A 90 3.58 -6.24 -13.99
CA ARG A 90 2.97 -4.91 -13.87
C ARG A 90 1.64 -4.77 -14.61
N LYS A 91 1.45 -5.40 -15.77
CA LYS A 91 0.21 -5.30 -16.57
C LYS A 91 -1.02 -5.88 -15.84
N GLU A 92 -0.78 -6.80 -14.90
CA GLU A 92 -1.82 -7.42 -14.07
C GLU A 92 -1.98 -6.69 -12.71
N CYS A 93 -1.19 -5.65 -12.45
CA CYS A 93 -1.20 -4.93 -11.20
C CYS A 93 -2.33 -3.90 -11.16
N THR A 94 -3.19 -4.00 -10.14
CA THR A 94 -4.30 -3.05 -9.95
C THR A 94 -3.84 -1.64 -9.60
N ALA A 95 -2.64 -1.48 -9.01
CA ALA A 95 -2.03 -0.16 -8.81
C ALA A 95 -1.67 0.51 -10.15
N PHE A 96 -1.07 -0.27 -11.07
CA PHE A 96 -0.69 0.19 -12.39
C PHE A 96 -1.92 0.55 -13.25
N MET A 97 -2.90 -0.35 -13.32
CA MET A 97 -4.14 -0.12 -14.07
C MET A 97 -4.97 1.07 -13.55
N ALA A 98 -4.81 1.42 -12.27
CA ALA A 98 -5.53 2.54 -11.67
C ALA A 98 -4.88 3.92 -11.96
N ASN A 99 -3.75 4.00 -12.70
CA ASN A 99 -2.92 5.20 -12.85
C ASN A 99 -2.60 5.88 -11.49
N GLY A 100 -2.53 5.09 -10.42
CA GLY A 100 -2.27 5.58 -9.07
C GLY A 100 -0.89 5.15 -8.63
N LEU A 101 -0.12 6.07 -8.03
CA LEU A 101 1.16 5.77 -7.35
C LEU A 101 1.00 4.72 -6.22
N VAL A 102 -0.24 4.47 -5.81
CA VAL A 102 -0.64 3.54 -4.75
C VAL A 102 -2.03 2.96 -5.09
N PRO A 103 -2.35 1.68 -4.78
CA PRO A 103 -3.71 1.15 -4.91
C PRO A 103 -4.73 2.13 -4.29
N ARG A 104 -5.78 2.49 -5.02
CA ARG A 104 -6.76 3.54 -4.66
C ARG A 104 -7.60 3.17 -3.42
N ARG A 105 -6.98 3.21 -2.24
CA ARG A 105 -7.56 3.44 -0.90
C ARG A 105 -6.62 4.22 0.03
N ILE A 106 -5.40 4.56 -0.41
CA ILE A 106 -4.40 5.24 0.43
C ILE A 106 -4.53 6.77 0.44
N ASP A 107 -5.31 7.37 -0.47
CA ASP A 107 -5.48 8.83 -0.50
C ASP A 107 -6.94 9.30 -0.57
N LYS A 108 -7.58 9.48 0.59
CA LYS A 108 -8.76 10.34 0.72
C LYS A 108 -8.60 11.47 1.74
N GLU A 109 -7.49 11.53 2.46
CA GLU A 109 -7.33 12.48 3.58
C GLU A 109 -6.16 13.46 3.40
N ARG A 110 -5.31 13.32 2.37
CA ARG A 110 -4.18 14.25 2.13
C ARG A 110 -4.43 15.35 1.10
N ARG A 111 -5.68 15.57 0.67
CA ARG A 111 -6.11 16.87 0.10
C ARG A 111 -6.38 17.91 1.21
N ARG A 112 -5.51 18.02 2.21
CA ARG A 112 -5.49 19.20 3.07
C ARG A 112 -4.82 20.32 2.29
N LYS A 113 -5.63 21.34 1.96
CA LYS A 113 -5.32 22.66 1.40
C LYS A 113 -3.81 22.91 1.21
N VAL A 114 -3.37 22.95 -0.04
CA VAL A 114 -2.20 23.77 -0.38
C VAL A 114 -2.69 25.20 -0.19
N GLU A 115 -2.41 25.79 0.96
CA GLU A 115 -2.51 27.23 1.11
C GLU A 115 -1.52 27.84 0.12
N HIS A 116 -2.05 28.77 -0.67
CA HIS A 116 -1.31 29.53 -1.66
C HIS A 116 -0.18 30.26 -0.92
N VAL A 117 1.07 29.86 -1.15
CA VAL A 117 2.21 30.63 -0.65
C VAL A 117 2.42 31.75 -1.66
N ASP A 118 1.93 32.94 -1.32
CA ASP A 118 2.21 34.18 -2.05
C ASP A 118 3.72 34.46 -1.96
N TRP A 119 4.43 34.26 -3.07
CA TRP A 119 5.83 34.67 -3.22
C TRP A 119 5.90 36.18 -3.49
N ASN A 120 5.59 36.99 -2.48
CA ASN A 120 6.02 38.39 -2.49
C ASN A 120 7.47 38.47 -2.00
N VAL A 121 8.40 38.38 -2.96
CA VAL A 121 9.80 38.73 -2.73
C VAL A 121 9.91 40.25 -2.90
N ALA A 122 10.23 40.92 -1.80
CA ALA A 122 10.62 42.33 -1.77
C ALA A 122 12.07 42.51 -2.24
#